data_AF-A0A0D2YAN2-F1
#
_entry.id   AF-A0A0D2YAN2-F1
#
_cell.length_a   1.000
_cell.length_b   1.000
_cell.length_c   1.000
_cell.angle_alpha   90.00
_cell.angle_beta   90.00
_cell.angle_gamma   90.00
#
_symmetry.space_group_name_H-M   'P 1'
#
loop_
_entity.id
_entity.type
_entity.pdbx_description
1 polymer ?
#
loop_
_entity_poly.entity_id
_entity_poly.type
_entity_poly.pdbx_seq_one_letter_code
_entity_poly.pdbx_strand_id
1 'polypeptide(L)'
;MGSRIERDDETGTSKRIYKPFENNEDVDSWLNSTFHIISIDKIALEWFNDDAPVFTVPSVYIIQSKGDASHQTLFLRCPHDITDGIGILQLLDQLFTQAAQFYTQSAKYEYPLPDEDLEAKLCPCLRIAVSILDPFSDAQVQRFQEISTNNGEMYNHPGLMTCLQPLLQTSKPN
;
A
#
# COMPACT_ATOMS: atom_id res chain seq x y z
N MET A 1 -6.47 3.53 7.78
CA MET A 1 -6.37 4.25 6.48
C MET A 1 -6.71 3.31 5.35
N GLY A 2 -7.39 3.82 4.33
CA GLY A 2 -7.62 3.09 3.09
C GLY A 2 -6.49 3.35 2.09
N SER A 3 -6.21 2.37 1.24
CA SER A 3 -5.28 2.52 0.11
C SER A 3 -5.91 2.04 -1.18
N ARG A 4 -5.75 2.82 -2.26
CA ARG A 4 -6.21 2.45 -3.60
C ARG A 4 -5.18 2.82 -4.66
N ILE A 5 -5.30 2.17 -5.81
CA ILE A 5 -4.56 2.51 -7.01
C ILE A 5 -5.49 3.28 -7.94
N GLU A 6 -5.04 4.43 -8.40
CA GLU A 6 -5.66 5.12 -9.53
C GLU A 6 -4.69 5.05 -10.71
N ARG A 7 -5.21 4.64 -11.87
CA ARG A 7 -4.45 4.70 -13.12
C ARG A 7 -4.85 6.00 -13.83
N ASP A 8 -3.84 6.78 -14.19
CA ASP A 8 -4.02 7.93 -15.06
C ASP A 8 -4.12 7.43 -16.51
N ASP A 9 -5.27 7.67 -17.14
CA ASP A 9 -5.56 7.23 -18.51
C ASP A 9 -4.74 7.99 -19.56
N GLU A 10 -4.24 9.20 -19.26
CA GLU A 10 -3.47 10.02 -20.19
C GLU A 10 -1.98 9.66 -20.19
N THR A 11 -1.42 9.36 -19.01
CA THR A 11 0.01 9.03 -18.86
C THR A 11 0.30 7.53 -18.76
N GLY A 12 -0.74 6.71 -18.54
CA GLY A 12 -0.62 5.28 -18.26
C GLY A 12 0.00 4.97 -16.90
N THR A 13 0.25 5.99 -16.08
CA THR A 13 0.97 5.86 -14.81
C THR A 13 0.00 5.48 -13.70
N SER A 14 0.32 4.42 -12.95
CA SER A 14 -0.44 4.04 -11.76
C SER A 14 0.08 4.84 -10.55
N LYS A 15 -0.80 5.56 -9.86
CA LYS A 15 -0.50 6.25 -8.61
C LYS A 15 -1.22 5.57 -7.44
N ARG A 16 -0.49 5.37 -6.34
CA ARG A 16 -1.09 4.91 -5.09
C ARG A 16 -1.56 6.09 -4.27
N ILE A 17 -2.81 6.02 -3.83
CA ILE A 17 -3.44 7.02 -2.98
C ILE A 17 -3.73 6.36 -1.64
N TYR A 18 -3.35 7.06 -0.58
CA TYR A 18 -3.64 6.67 0.79
C TYR A 18 -4.55 7.75 1.38
N LYS A 19 -5.69 7.35 1.93
CA LYS A 19 -6.66 8.27 2.53
C LYS A 19 -6.93 7.86 3.99
N PRO A 20 -6.86 8.79 4.96
CA PRO A 20 -7.34 8.52 6.31
C PRO A 20 -8.83 8.18 6.27
N PHE A 21 -9.27 7.36 7.22
CA PHE A 21 -10.70 7.18 7.45
C PHE A 21 -11.16 8.32 8.36
N GLU A 22 -12.21 9.04 7.98
CA GLU A 22 -12.69 10.20 8.74
C GLU A 22 -13.75 9.79 9.77
N ASN A 23 -14.45 8.68 9.52
CA ASN A 23 -15.51 8.17 10.37
C ASN A 23 -15.65 6.64 10.25
N ASN A 24 -16.55 6.06 11.03
CA ASN A 24 -16.82 4.62 10.99
C ASN A 24 -17.48 4.17 9.68
N GLU A 25 -18.26 5.04 9.02
CA GLU A 25 -18.90 4.70 7.74
C GLU A 25 -17.85 4.49 6.63
N ASP A 26 -16.76 5.27 6.64
CA ASP A 26 -15.62 5.08 5.74
C ASP A 26 -14.94 3.72 5.97
N VAL A 27 -14.81 3.32 7.23
CA VAL A 27 -14.24 2.01 7.60
C VAL A 27 -15.15 0.89 7.11
N ASP A 28 -16.46 0.99 7.35
CA ASP A 28 -17.44 -0.01 6.92
C ASP A 28 -17.50 -0.11 5.39
N SER A 29 -17.52 1.02 4.69
CA SER A 29 -17.48 1.04 3.22
C SER A 29 -16.18 0.42 2.68
N TRP A 30 -15.06 0.70 3.33
CA TRP A 30 -13.78 0.12 2.94
C TRP A 30 -13.74 -1.39 3.20
N LEU A 31 -14.23 -1.87 4.35
CA LEU A 31 -14.33 -3.29 4.67
C LEU A 31 -15.25 -4.01 3.68
N ASN A 32 -16.44 -3.47 3.41
CA ASN A 32 -17.40 -4.06 2.47
C ASN A 32 -16.84 -4.19 1.04
N SER A 33 -15.90 -3.32 0.65
CA SER A 33 -15.26 -3.34 -0.68
C SER A 33 -13.97 -4.16 -0.75
N THR A 34 -13.37 -4.52 0.39
CA THR A 34 -12.06 -5.20 0.43
C THR A 34 -12.10 -6.57 1.10
N PHE A 35 -13.13 -6.88 1.87
CA PHE A 35 -13.29 -8.13 2.59
C PHE A 35 -14.59 -8.82 2.17
N HIS A 36 -14.47 -9.96 1.50
CA HIS A 36 -15.62 -10.65 0.92
C HIS A 36 -15.72 -12.08 1.46
N ILE A 37 -16.92 -12.46 1.91
CA ILE A 37 -17.24 -13.84 2.25
C ILE A 37 -18.21 -14.35 1.19
N ILE A 38 -17.82 -15.40 0.46
CA ILE A 38 -18.58 -15.91 -0.68
C ILE A 38 -18.83 -17.41 -0.47
N SER A 39 -20.11 -17.80 -0.53
CA SER A 39 -20.51 -19.21 -0.56
C SER A 39 -20.72 -19.67 -2.00
N ILE A 40 -20.03 -20.74 -2.39
CA ILE A 40 -20.05 -21.26 -3.77
C ILE A 40 -20.37 -22.75 -3.79
N ASP A 41 -20.93 -23.23 -4.90
CA ASP A 41 -21.25 -24.65 -5.13
C ASP A 41 -20.12 -25.41 -5.86
N LYS A 42 -18.91 -24.83 -5.93
CA LYS A 42 -17.72 -25.40 -6.62
C LYS A 42 -16.46 -25.28 -5.76
N ILE A 43 -15.34 -25.83 -6.24
CA ILE A 43 -14.06 -25.79 -5.51
C ILE A 43 -13.53 -24.35 -5.52
N ALA A 44 -12.93 -23.91 -4.41
CA ALA A 44 -12.46 -22.54 -4.24
C ALA A 44 -11.44 -22.11 -5.31
N LEU A 45 -10.57 -23.03 -5.74
CA LEU A 45 -9.58 -22.77 -6.79
C LEU A 45 -10.21 -22.61 -8.18
N GLU A 46 -11.26 -23.38 -8.49
CA GLU A 46 -12.00 -23.22 -9.75
C GLU A 46 -12.67 -21.85 -9.80
N TRP A 47 -13.31 -21.46 -8.70
CA TRP A 47 -13.86 -20.10 -8.58
C TRP A 47 -12.80 -19.00 -8.77
N PHE A 48 -11.61 -19.20 -8.21
CA PHE A 48 -10.52 -18.23 -8.33
C PHE A 48 -10.10 -18.01 -9.80
N ASN A 49 -10.06 -19.08 -10.58
CA ASN A 49 -9.63 -19.03 -11.98
C ASN A 49 -10.71 -18.49 -12.92
N ASP A 50 -11.98 -18.84 -12.68
CA ASP A 50 -13.05 -18.63 -13.66
C ASP A 50 -13.93 -17.40 -13.35
N ASP A 51 -14.09 -17.03 -12.08
CA ASP A 51 -15.11 -16.03 -11.68
C ASP A 51 -14.58 -14.92 -10.79
N ALA A 52 -13.32 -14.98 -10.36
CA ALA A 52 -12.80 -13.99 -9.44
C ALA A 52 -12.78 -12.59 -10.11
N PRO A 53 -13.45 -11.59 -9.52
CA PRO A 53 -13.63 -10.29 -10.16
C PRO A 53 -12.30 -9.58 -10.37
N VAL A 54 -12.21 -8.70 -11.37
CA VAL A 54 -11.04 -7.84 -11.52
C VAL A 54 -10.90 -6.98 -10.27
N PHE A 55 -9.70 -6.91 -9.70
CA PHE A 55 -9.43 -6.17 -8.48
C PHE A 55 -8.50 -4.99 -8.76
N THR A 56 -8.85 -3.83 -8.20
CA THR A 56 -8.06 -2.58 -8.29
C THR A 56 -7.43 -2.20 -6.94
N VAL A 57 -7.90 -2.82 -5.87
CA VAL A 57 -7.41 -2.68 -4.50
C VAL A 57 -7.05 -4.06 -3.96
N PRO A 58 -6.11 -4.15 -2.99
CA PRO A 58 -5.87 -5.38 -2.28
C PRO A 58 -7.16 -5.84 -1.57
N SER A 59 -7.58 -7.07 -1.82
CA SER A 59 -8.83 -7.62 -1.29
C SER A 59 -8.63 -9.04 -0.76
N VAL A 60 -9.34 -9.34 0.33
CA VAL A 60 -9.39 -10.65 0.98
C VAL A 60 -10.73 -11.31 0.64
N TYR A 61 -10.68 -12.57 0.21
CA TYR A 61 -11.85 -13.39 -0.07
C TYR A 61 -11.82 -14.65 0.78
N ILE A 62 -12.89 -14.89 1.53
CA ILE A 62 -13.14 -16.14 2.24
C ILE A 62 -14.16 -16.92 1.44
N ILE A 63 -13.72 -18.03 0.85
CA ILE A 63 -14.54 -18.88 0.00
C ILE A 63 -15.00 -20.10 0.80
N GLN A 64 -16.32 -20.27 0.86
CA GLN A 64 -17.00 -21.37 1.51
C GLN A 64 -17.57 -22.29 0.43
N SER A 65 -16.97 -23.47 0.24
CA SER A 65 -17.44 -24.44 -0.76
C SER A 65 -18.51 -25.36 -0.16
N LYS A 66 -19.67 -25.44 -0.81
CA LYS A 66 -20.74 -26.37 -0.42
C LYS A 66 -20.36 -27.79 -0.84
N GLY A 67 -19.82 -28.54 0.12
CA GLY A 67 -19.39 -29.92 -0.04
C GLY A 67 -18.30 -30.30 0.96
N ASP A 68 -17.55 -29.29 1.43
CA ASP A 68 -16.50 -29.44 2.43
C ASP A 68 -16.68 -28.35 3.51
N ALA A 69 -17.66 -28.57 4.39
CA ALA A 69 -18.01 -27.61 5.44
C ALA A 69 -16.87 -27.34 6.44
N SER A 70 -15.81 -28.14 6.40
CA SER A 70 -14.61 -28.03 7.24
C SER A 70 -13.55 -27.05 6.70
N HIS A 71 -13.49 -26.83 5.39
CA HIS A 71 -12.36 -26.14 4.76
C HIS A 71 -12.80 -24.82 4.10
N GLN A 72 -12.61 -23.71 4.80
CA GLN A 72 -12.71 -22.37 4.23
C GLN A 72 -11.38 -22.00 3.56
N THR A 73 -11.43 -21.51 2.33
CA THR A 73 -10.23 -21.07 1.60
C THR A 73 -10.11 -19.55 1.66
N LEU A 74 -8.95 -19.06 2.08
CA LEU A 74 -8.63 -17.63 2.09
C LEU A 74 -7.79 -17.27 0.85
N PHE A 75 -8.28 -16.36 0.03
CA PHE A 75 -7.50 -15.73 -1.04
C PHE A 75 -7.20 -14.28 -0.69
N LEU A 76 -5.92 -13.91 -0.74
CA LEU A 76 -5.50 -12.52 -0.70
C LEU A 76 -5.06 -12.12 -2.11
N ARG A 77 -5.76 -11.16 -2.70
CA ARG A 77 -5.41 -10.60 -4.00
C ARG A 77 -4.77 -9.25 -3.78
N CYS A 78 -3.54 -9.10 -4.26
CA CYS A 78 -2.79 -7.86 -4.14
C CYS A 78 -2.12 -7.54 -5.47
N PRO A 79 -2.14 -6.27 -5.92
CA PRO A 79 -1.42 -5.86 -7.11
C PRO A 79 0.09 -6.06 -6.88
N HIS A 80 0.73 -6.86 -7.73
CA HIS A 80 2.15 -7.22 -7.59
C HIS A 80 3.10 -6.01 -7.71
N ASP A 81 2.63 -4.92 -8.31
CA ASP A 81 3.40 -3.69 -8.48
C ASP A 81 3.70 -2.98 -7.14
N ILE A 82 3.06 -3.40 -6.04
CA ILE A 82 2.93 -2.60 -4.82
C ILE A 82 3.28 -3.36 -3.55
N THR A 83 3.16 -4.69 -3.52
CA THR A 83 3.41 -5.47 -2.29
C THR A 83 4.30 -6.65 -2.61
N ASP A 84 5.41 -6.73 -1.89
CA ASP A 84 6.35 -7.85 -2.00
C ASP A 84 5.86 -9.06 -1.19
N GLY A 85 6.45 -10.23 -1.45
CA GLY A 85 6.05 -11.46 -0.76
C GLY A 85 6.19 -11.37 0.77
N ILE A 86 7.16 -10.59 1.27
CA ILE A 86 7.39 -10.42 2.72
C ILE A 86 6.27 -9.59 3.35
N GLY A 87 5.88 -8.48 2.73
CA GLY A 87 4.78 -7.64 3.20
C GLY A 87 3.46 -8.40 3.25
N ILE A 88 3.22 -9.31 2.29
CA ILE A 88 2.06 -10.20 2.31
C ILE A 88 2.09 -11.16 3.51
N LEU A 89 3.23 -11.78 3.79
CA LEU A 89 3.35 -12.70 4.92
C LEU A 89 3.12 -11.99 6.26
N GLN A 90 3.69 -10.79 6.42
CA GLN A 90 3.47 -9.96 7.61
C GLN A 90 2.00 -9.58 7.77
N LEU A 91 1.32 -9.21 6.68
CA LEU A 91 -0.11 -8.89 6.71
C LEU A 91 -0.95 -10.09 7.18
N LEU A 92 -0.67 -11.28 6.65
CA LEU A 92 -1.40 -12.50 7.02
C LEU A 92 -1.15 -12.90 8.47
N ASP A 93 0.09 -12.80 8.95
CA ASP A 93 0.45 -13.05 10.35
C ASP A 93 -0.33 -12.13 11.30
N GLN A 94 -0.39 -10.84 10.98
CA GLN A 94 -1.16 -9.87 11.76
C GLN A 94 -2.67 -10.16 11.70
N LEU A 95 -3.22 -10.49 10.53
CA LEU A 95 -4.63 -10.85 10.40
C LEU A 95 -5.00 -12.04 11.29
N PHE A 96 -4.21 -13.12 11.25
CA PHE A 96 -4.47 -14.30 12.08
C PHE A 96 -4.27 -14.04 13.56
N THR A 97 -3.27 -13.23 13.93
CA THR A 97 -3.04 -12.81 15.30
C THR A 97 -4.26 -12.07 15.85
N GLN A 98 -4.79 -11.09 15.10
CA GLN A 98 -5.98 -10.34 15.51
C GLN A 98 -7.22 -11.23 15.57
N ALA A 99 -7.42 -12.13 14.59
CA ALA A 99 -8.52 -13.08 14.62
C ALA A 99 -8.48 -14.00 15.84
N ALA A 100 -7.30 -14.53 16.18
CA ALA A 100 -7.11 -15.39 17.35
C ALA A 100 -7.39 -14.63 18.67
N GLN A 101 -6.94 -13.37 18.77
CA GLN A 101 -7.25 -12.52 19.92
C GLN A 101 -8.75 -12.27 20.06
N PHE A 102 -9.45 -11.97 18.96
CA PHE A 102 -10.90 -11.80 18.97
C PHE A 102 -11.63 -13.06 19.49
N TYR A 103 -11.26 -14.25 19.00
CA TYR A 103 -11.90 -15.49 19.45
C TYR A 103 -11.65 -15.82 20.92
N THR A 104 -10.50 -15.42 21.47
CA THR A 104 -10.16 -15.65 22.89
C THR A 104 -10.76 -14.61 23.84
N GLN A 105 -11.09 -13.42 23.34
CA GLN A 105 -11.52 -12.27 24.15
C GLN A 105 -12.89 -11.71 23.74
N SER A 106 -13.72 -12.49 23.04
CA SER A 106 -14.89 -12.01 22.28
C SER A 106 -15.89 -11.10 23.02
N ALA A 107 -16.01 -11.19 24.34
CA ALA A 107 -16.88 -10.31 25.15
C ALA A 107 -16.26 -8.96 25.53
N LYS A 108 -14.95 -8.75 25.30
CA LYS A 108 -14.16 -7.56 25.68
C LYS A 108 -13.23 -7.06 24.58
N TYR A 109 -13.24 -7.69 23.41
CA TYR A 109 -12.39 -7.26 22.32
C TYR A 109 -12.94 -5.97 21.72
N GLU A 110 -12.39 -4.84 22.14
CA GLU A 110 -12.56 -3.58 21.43
C GLU A 110 -11.71 -3.68 20.17
N TYR A 111 -12.37 -3.65 19.00
CA TYR A 111 -11.66 -3.51 17.74
C TYR A 111 -10.85 -2.22 17.83
N PRO A 112 -9.51 -2.26 17.73
CA PRO A 112 -8.74 -1.05 17.72
C PRO A 112 -9.15 -0.31 16.44
N LEU A 113 -9.96 0.74 16.60
CA LEU A 113 -10.15 1.73 15.55
C LEU A 113 -8.75 2.14 15.05
N PRO A 114 -8.62 2.54 13.77
CA PRO A 114 -7.35 3.04 13.26
C PRO A 114 -6.84 4.07 14.26
N ASP A 115 -5.75 3.72 14.92
CA ASP A 115 -5.23 4.34 16.13
C ASP A 115 -5.30 5.87 16.04
N GLU A 116 -5.69 6.58 17.11
CA GLU A 116 -5.56 8.05 17.11
C GLU A 116 -4.09 8.46 16.84
N ASP A 117 -3.15 7.57 17.19
CA ASP A 117 -1.70 7.68 16.94
C ASP A 117 -1.23 6.98 15.65
N LEU A 118 -2.13 6.65 14.72
CA LEU A 118 -1.76 6.01 13.45
C LEU A 118 -0.75 6.87 12.70
N GLU A 119 -0.91 8.19 12.78
CA GLU A 119 0.04 9.18 12.25
C GLU A 119 1.46 8.94 12.78
N ALA A 120 1.60 8.65 14.08
CA ALA A 120 2.88 8.40 14.74
C ALA A 120 3.52 7.06 14.31
N LYS A 121 2.71 6.08 13.92
CA LYS A 121 3.16 4.73 13.52
C LYS A 121 3.47 4.60 12.02
N LEU A 122 3.01 5.54 11.20
CA LEU A 122 3.33 5.56 9.77
C LEU A 122 4.81 5.86 9.54
N CYS A 123 5.42 5.16 8.58
CA CYS A 123 6.75 5.50 8.12
C CYS A 123 6.75 6.89 7.44
N PRO A 124 7.89 7.61 7.42
CA PRO A 124 7.95 8.98 6.91
C PRO A 124 7.38 9.15 5.50
N CYS A 125 7.63 8.18 4.61
CA CYS A 125 7.12 8.21 3.24
C CYS A 125 5.60 8.11 3.18
N LEU A 126 4.99 7.29 4.04
CA LEU A 126 3.54 7.15 4.10
C LEU A 126 2.91 8.40 4.68
N ARG A 127 3.49 9.01 5.72
CA ARG A 127 3.04 10.30 6.28
C ARG A 127 2.96 11.39 5.21
N ILE A 128 4.04 11.56 4.43
CA ILE A 128 4.07 12.48 3.29
C ILE A 128 2.97 12.15 2.27
N ALA A 129 2.83 10.87 1.91
CA ALA A 129 1.83 10.43 0.93
C ALA A 129 0.38 10.71 1.36
N VAL A 130 0.14 10.83 2.67
CA VAL A 130 -1.18 11.11 3.25
C VAL A 130 -1.32 12.56 3.72
N SER A 131 -0.35 13.40 3.38
CA SER A 131 -0.29 14.81 3.78
C SER A 131 -0.25 15.05 5.30
N ILE A 132 0.22 14.06 6.07
CA ILE A 132 0.62 14.23 7.47
C ILE A 132 2.04 14.80 7.45
N LEU A 133 2.18 16.11 7.63
CA LEU A 133 3.48 16.76 7.76
C LEU A 133 3.85 16.86 9.24
N ASP A 134 4.88 16.12 9.65
CA ASP A 134 5.63 16.52 10.83
C ASP A 134 6.33 17.85 10.51
N PRO A 135 6.27 18.86 11.39
CA PRO A 135 7.15 20.00 11.25
C PRO A 135 8.60 19.49 11.29
N PHE A 136 9.35 19.69 10.20
CA PHE A 136 10.76 19.32 10.17
C PHE A 136 11.47 19.94 11.36
N SER A 137 12.25 19.15 12.09
CA SER A 137 13.09 19.72 13.14
C SER A 137 14.16 20.62 12.52
N ASP A 138 14.60 21.64 13.26
CA ASP A 138 15.64 22.56 12.79
C ASP A 138 16.90 21.80 12.32
N ALA A 139 17.23 20.70 13.00
CA ALA A 139 18.34 19.83 12.62
C ALA A 139 18.13 19.11 11.27
N GLN A 140 16.89 18.70 10.96
CA GLN A 140 16.56 18.09 9.66
C GLN A 140 16.59 19.12 8.54
N VAL A 141 16.08 20.33 8.78
CA VAL A 141 16.14 21.45 7.82
C VAL A 141 17.59 21.82 7.52
N GLN A 142 18.41 21.97 8.55
CA GLN A 142 19.83 22.29 8.42
C GLN A 142 20.56 21.20 7.64
N ARG A 143 20.34 19.93 7.97
CA ARG A 143 20.97 18.81 7.25
C ARG A 143 20.51 18.71 5.80
N PHE A 144 19.23 18.99 5.51
CA PHE A 144 18.73 19.06 4.13
C PHE A 144 19.37 20.19 3.34
N GLN A 145 19.57 21.36 3.94
CA GLN A 145 20.26 22.50 3.34
C GLN A 145 21.74 22.19 3.08
N GLU A 146 22.44 21.56 4.02
CA GLU A 146 23.83 21.12 3.86
C GLU A 146 23.97 20.11 2.70
N ILE A 147 23.11 19.09 2.65
CA ILE A 147 23.11 18.10 1.56
C ILE A 147 22.77 18.76 0.22
N SER A 148 21.77 19.65 0.18
CA SER A 148 21.38 20.34 -1.06
C SER A 148 22.49 21.26 -1.58
N THR A 149 23.19 21.96 -0.68
CA THR A 149 24.32 22.82 -1.01
C THR A 149 25.48 21.99 -1.54
N ASN A 150 25.85 20.92 -0.84
CA ASN A 150 26.94 20.03 -1.23
C ASN A 150 26.64 19.31 -2.56
N ASN A 151 25.41 18.82 -2.76
CA ASN A 151 24.99 18.24 -4.04
C ASN A 151 25.03 19.29 -5.15
N GLY A 152 24.54 20.51 -4.91
CA GLY A 152 24.60 21.62 -5.87
C GLY A 152 26.03 22.00 -6.27
N GLU A 153 26.97 21.99 -5.32
CA GLU A 153 28.40 22.17 -5.59
C GLU A 153 28.97 21.01 -6.40
N MET A 154 28.55 19.77 -6.12
CA MET A 154 28.95 18.57 -6.90
C MET A 154 28.44 18.63 -8.34
N TYR A 155 27.18 19.01 -8.57
CA TYR A 155 26.62 19.16 -9.92
C TYR A 155 27.25 20.31 -10.71
N ASN A 156 27.78 21.33 -10.01
CA ASN A 156 28.54 22.43 -10.61
C ASN A 156 30.05 22.16 -10.65
N HIS A 157 30.51 20.98 -10.21
CA HIS A 157 31.93 20.66 -10.21
C HIS A 157 32.43 20.48 -11.66
N PRO A 158 33.54 21.14 -12.06
CA PRO A 158 34.04 21.14 -13.43
C PRO A 158 34.26 19.74 -14.03
N GLY A 159 34.58 18.75 -13.18
CA GLY A 159 34.79 17.34 -13.55
C GLY A 159 33.51 16.56 -13.91
N LEU A 160 32.33 16.96 -13.43
CA LEU A 160 31.04 16.34 -13.80
C LEU A 160 30.44 17.00 -15.06
N MET A 161 30.69 18.31 -15.24
CA MET A 161 30.36 19.03 -16.47
C MET A 161 31.13 18.53 -17.70
N THR A 162 32.37 18.06 -17.52
CA THR A 162 33.17 17.48 -18.62
C THR A 162 32.68 16.09 -19.04
N CYS A 163 32.08 15.32 -18.12
CA CYS A 163 31.44 14.03 -18.45
C CYS A 163 30.11 14.17 -19.19
N LEU A 164 29.46 15.34 -19.12
CA LEU A 164 28.21 15.64 -19.85
C LEU A 164 28.47 16.28 -21.23
N GLN A 165 29.68 16.78 -21.51
CA GLN A 165 30.03 17.38 -22.81
C GLN A 165 30.04 16.43 -24.02
N PRO A 166 30.26 15.10 -23.93
CA PRO A 166 30.26 14.25 -25.13
C PRO A 166 28.85 14.01 -25.71
N LEU A 167 27.78 14.26 -24.97
CA LEU A 167 26.40 13.96 -25.41
C LEU A 167 25.71 15.11 -26.19
N LEU A 168 26.34 16.28 -26.30
CA LEU A 168 25.79 17.44 -27.03
C LEU A 168 26.42 17.66 -28.42
N GLN A 169 27.35 16.81 -28.88
CA GLN A 169 27.97 16.94 -30.21
C GLN A 169 27.42 15.98 -31.29
N THR A 170 26.44 15.12 -30.98
CA THR A 170 25.78 14.26 -31.97
C THR A 170 24.40 14.80 -32.38
N SER A 171 24.28 16.10 -32.67
CA SER A 171 23.18 16.60 -33.50
C SER A 171 23.66 17.72 -34.42
N LYS A 172 24.41 17.35 -35.47
CA LYS A 172 24.42 18.15 -36.70
C LYS A 172 23.48 17.48 -37.71
N PRO A 173 22.48 18.19 -38.24
CA PRO A 173 21.65 17.69 -39.32
C PRO A 173 22.47 17.70 -40.63
N ASN A 174 22.34 16.62 -41.40
CA ASN A 174 22.70 16.56 -42.82
C ASN A 174 21.45 16.90 -43.64
#